data_AF-A0A8I2ZPP4-F1
#
_entry.id   AF-A0A8I2ZPP4-F1
#
_cell.length_a   1.000
_cell.length_b   1.000
_cell.length_c   1.000
_cell.angle_alpha   90.00
_cell.angle_beta   90.00
_cell.angle_gamma   90.00
#
_symmetry.space_group_name_H-M   'P 1'
#
loop_
_entity.id
_entity.type
_entity.pdbx_description
1 polymer ?
#
loop_
_entity_poly.entity_id
_entity_poly.type
_entity_poly.pdbx_seq_one_letter_code
_entity_poly.pdbx_strand_id
1 'polypeptide(L)'
;MEAMGRMVISSLRPEYEVIHFVKAGPSGPSLLPALVAGRKPPPHEDSSAIGTGNYSQPPCAIVLGGAFDDAATEALRSAVEERNESARRVPWLRHDTTKKAPPLGTPEYAQAVVQRVKATLTRLEAEGKLNGENGDVEWY
;
A
#
# COMPACT_ATOMS: atom_id res chain seq x y z
N MET A 1 -15.44 3.60 3.88
CA MET A 1 -14.03 3.38 3.49
C MET A 1 -13.86 2.34 2.38
N GLU A 2 -14.45 1.14 2.48
CA GLU A 2 -14.24 0.10 1.45
C GLU A 2 -14.75 0.46 0.05
N ALA A 3 -15.82 1.24 -0.09
CA ALA A 3 -16.29 1.70 -1.40
C ALA A 3 -15.20 2.50 -2.17
N MET A 4 -14.49 3.39 -1.46
CA MET A 4 -13.34 4.11 -2.02
C MET A 4 -12.18 3.15 -2.32
N GLY A 5 -11.90 2.21 -1.41
CA GLY A 5 -10.90 1.16 -1.63
C GLY A 5 -11.17 0.35 -2.89
N ARG A 6 -12.43 -0.06 -3.14
CA ARG A 6 -12.82 -0.79 -4.36
C ARG A 6 -12.60 0.03 -5.62
N MET A 7 -12.92 1.32 -5.61
CA MET A 7 -12.67 2.20 -6.76
C MET A 7 -11.18 2.35 -7.08
N VAL A 8 -10.35 2.54 -6.05
CA VAL A 8 -8.89 2.62 -6.21
C VAL A 8 -8.33 1.30 -6.74
N ILE A 9 -8.72 0.16 -6.14
CA ILE A 9 -8.30 -1.18 -6.57
C ILE A 9 -8.71 -1.46 -8.02
N SER A 10 -9.94 -1.11 -8.40
CA SER A 10 -10.41 -1.27 -9.78
C SER A 10 -9.62 -0.41 -10.76
N SER A 11 -9.27 0.82 -10.38
CA SER A 11 -8.56 1.76 -11.24
C SER A 11 -7.06 1.48 -11.37
N LEU A 12 -6.48 0.71 -10.44
CA LEU A 12 -5.09 0.26 -10.50
C LEU A 12 -4.85 -0.84 -11.54
N ARG A 13 -5.91 -1.58 -11.90
CA ARG A 13 -5.87 -2.60 -12.96
C ARG A 13 -5.87 -1.98 -14.37
N PRO A 14 -5.35 -2.72 -15.37
CA PRO A 14 -4.70 -4.04 -15.27
C PRO A 14 -3.25 -4.04 -14.78
N GLU A 15 -2.62 -2.87 -14.64
CA GLU A 15 -1.17 -2.72 -14.44
C GLU A 15 -0.71 -3.21 -13.06
N TYR A 16 -1.52 -2.98 -12.02
CA TYR A 16 -1.21 -3.42 -10.67
C TYR A 16 -2.36 -4.20 -10.04
N GLU A 17 -1.99 -5.31 -9.41
CA GLU A 17 -2.87 -6.11 -8.56
C GLU A 17 -2.74 -5.64 -7.11
N VAL A 18 -3.88 -5.37 -6.45
CA VAL A 18 -3.91 -5.18 -5.00
C VAL A 18 -4.24 -6.52 -4.34
N ILE A 19 -3.22 -7.16 -3.77
CA ILE A 19 -3.35 -8.49 -3.14
C ILE A 19 -4.02 -8.42 -1.76
N HIS A 20 -3.88 -7.31 -1.03
CA HIS A 20 -4.48 -7.10 0.29
C HIS A 20 -4.83 -5.63 0.49
N PHE A 21 -5.96 -5.37 1.17
CA PHE A 21 -6.38 -4.03 1.56
C PHE A 21 -6.46 -3.94 3.09
N VAL A 22 -5.67 -3.02 3.66
CA VAL A 22 -5.66 -2.75 5.10
C VAL A 22 -6.45 -1.48 5.36
N LYS A 23 -7.49 -1.56 6.20
CA LYS A 23 -8.20 -0.37 6.68
C LYS A 23 -7.28 0.43 7.62
N ALA A 24 -7.38 1.76 7.61
CA ALA A 24 -6.71 2.59 8.62
C ALA A 24 -7.23 2.18 10.00
N GLY A 25 -6.32 1.87 10.93
CA GLY A 25 -6.66 1.30 12.23
C GLY A 25 -5.52 0.45 12.82
N PRO A 26 -5.78 -0.27 13.92
CA PRO A 26 -4.76 -0.99 14.68
C PRO A 26 -4.26 -2.28 14.02
N SER A 27 -4.90 -2.73 12.93
CA SER A 27 -4.61 -4.02 12.29
C SER A 27 -3.33 -4.06 11.46
N GLY A 28 -2.92 -2.93 10.89
CA GLY A 28 -1.76 -2.85 9.98
C GLY A 28 -0.47 -3.46 10.54
N PRO A 29 -0.04 -3.13 11.77
CA PRO A 29 1.15 -3.71 12.40
C PRO A 29 1.14 -5.24 12.53
N SER A 30 -0.05 -5.86 12.57
CA SER A 30 -0.21 -7.31 12.67
C SER A 30 -0.29 -8.00 11.30
N LEU A 31 -0.75 -7.28 10.26
CA LEU A 31 -0.98 -7.84 8.93
C LEU A 31 0.21 -7.66 7.98
N LEU A 32 0.81 -6.46 7.96
CA LEU A 32 1.85 -6.10 6.98
C LEU A 32 3.11 -6.97 7.03
N PRO A 33 3.65 -7.37 8.20
CA PRO A 33 4.89 -8.15 8.24
C PRO A 33 4.78 -9.50 7.51
N ALA A 34 3.65 -10.20 7.67
CA ALA A 34 3.38 -11.46 6.97
C ALA A 34 3.27 -11.24 5.46
N LEU A 35 2.57 -10.18 5.04
CA LEU A 35 2.40 -9.83 3.62
C LEU A 35 3.74 -9.53 2.95
N VAL A 36 4.58 -8.69 3.56
CA VAL A 36 5.91 -8.36 3.04
C VAL A 36 6.78 -9.62 2.93
N ALA A 37 6.68 -10.54 3.90
CA ALA A 37 7.36 -11.83 3.85
C ALA A 37 6.76 -12.82 2.82
N GLY A 38 5.77 -12.43 2.01
CA GLY A 38 5.12 -13.30 1.03
C GLY A 38 4.24 -14.38 1.64
N ARG A 39 3.76 -14.17 2.87
CA ARG A 39 2.90 -15.10 3.59
C ARG A 39 1.47 -14.54 3.67
N LYS A 40 0.51 -15.44 3.76
CA LYS A 40 -0.88 -15.08 4.07
C LYS A 40 -0.92 -14.39 5.45
N PRO A 41 -1.57 -13.23 5.58
CA PRO A 41 -1.67 -12.54 6.87
C PRO A 41 -2.55 -13.33 7.85
N PRO A 42 -2.32 -13.19 9.17
CA PRO A 42 -3.19 -13.79 10.18
C PRO A 42 -4.62 -13.22 10.09
N PRO A 43 -5.64 -13.97 10.52
CA PRO A 43 -7.00 -13.44 10.63
C PRO A 43 -7.02 -12.22 11.56
N HIS A 44 -7.77 -11.19 11.18
CA HIS A 44 -7.99 -10.00 11.99
C HIS A 44 -9.41 -9.46 11.77
N GLU A 45 -10.03 -8.86 12.79
CA GLU A 45 -11.39 -8.32 12.69
C GLU A 45 -11.52 -7.22 11.61
N ASP A 46 -10.48 -6.40 11.49
CA ASP A 46 -10.35 -5.39 10.44
C ASP A 46 -9.90 -5.91 9.06
N SER A 47 -9.72 -7.23 8.87
CA SER A 47 -9.38 -7.76 7.55
C SER A 47 -10.44 -7.37 6.52
N SER A 48 -10.01 -7.08 5.29
CA SER A 48 -10.90 -6.74 4.18
C SER A 48 -10.72 -7.72 3.03
N ALA A 49 -11.82 -8.07 2.37
CA ALA A 49 -11.86 -9.01 1.25
C ALA A 49 -11.85 -8.30 -0.13
N ILE A 50 -11.49 -7.00 -0.18
CA ILE A 50 -11.55 -6.23 -1.42
C ILE A 50 -10.28 -6.33 -2.29
N GLY A 51 -9.17 -6.82 -1.71
CA GLY A 51 -8.01 -7.29 -2.47
C GLY A 51 -8.23 -8.70 -3.03
N THR A 52 -7.35 -9.15 -3.92
CA THR A 52 -7.51 -10.48 -4.54
C THR A 52 -7.23 -11.65 -3.61
N GLY A 53 -6.46 -11.43 -2.53
CA GLY A 53 -6.00 -12.50 -1.65
C GLY A 53 -4.96 -13.42 -2.30
N ASN A 54 -4.40 -13.04 -3.45
CA ASN A 54 -3.36 -13.78 -4.12
C ASN A 54 -2.00 -13.55 -3.43
N TYR A 55 -1.67 -14.40 -2.45
CA TYR A 55 -0.40 -14.36 -1.75
C TYR A 55 0.67 -15.30 -2.35
N SER A 56 0.49 -15.74 -3.62
CA SER A 56 1.47 -16.59 -4.29
C SER A 56 2.79 -15.86 -4.59
N GLN A 57 2.75 -14.52 -4.61
CA GLN A 57 3.91 -13.66 -4.72
C GLN A 57 3.86 -12.57 -3.64
N PRO A 58 5.01 -12.19 -3.05
CA PRO A 58 5.07 -11.06 -2.14
C PRO A 58 4.75 -9.75 -2.88
N PRO A 59 4.23 -8.73 -2.18
CA PRO A 59 4.00 -7.42 -2.79
C PRO A 59 5.33 -6.78 -3.24
N CYS A 60 5.24 -5.86 -4.20
CA CYS A 60 6.36 -5.05 -4.67
C CYS A 60 6.41 -3.65 -4.03
N ALA A 61 5.32 -3.19 -3.42
CA ALA A 61 5.20 -1.90 -2.75
C ALA A 61 4.05 -1.90 -1.74
N ILE A 62 4.09 -0.97 -0.77
CA ILE A 62 2.95 -0.66 0.12
C ILE A 62 2.47 0.75 -0.22
N VAL A 63 1.17 0.92 -0.44
CA VAL A 63 0.55 2.23 -0.73
C VAL A 63 -0.31 2.65 0.44
N LEU A 64 0.04 3.78 1.08
CA LEU A 64 -0.71 4.37 2.18
C LEU A 64 -1.60 5.50 1.65
N GLY A 65 -2.88 5.48 2.03
CA GLY A 65 -3.80 6.60 1.75
C GLY A 65 -3.55 7.81 2.66
N GLY A 66 -4.21 8.92 2.38
CA GLY A 66 -4.04 10.18 3.12
C GLY A 66 -4.47 10.16 4.61
N ALA A 67 -5.00 9.05 5.11
CA ALA A 67 -5.33 8.87 6.52
C ALA A 67 -4.15 8.42 7.39
N PHE A 68 -3.02 8.05 6.79
CA PHE A 68 -1.81 7.61 7.51
C PHE A 68 -0.81 8.77 7.62
N ASP A 69 -0.79 9.41 8.79
CA ASP A 69 0.18 10.43 9.13
C ASP A 69 1.59 9.84 9.36
N ASP A 70 2.55 10.70 9.73
CA ASP A 70 3.94 10.30 9.93
C ASP A 70 4.08 9.28 11.06
N ALA A 71 3.36 9.47 12.17
CA ALA A 71 3.42 8.57 13.31
C ALA A 71 2.81 7.19 13.00
N ALA A 72 1.67 7.16 12.32
CA ALA A 72 1.03 5.93 11.87
C ALA A 72 1.91 5.19 10.85
N THR A 73 2.53 5.93 9.92
CA THR A 73 3.46 5.36 8.94
C THR A 73 4.66 4.73 9.64
N GLU A 74 5.28 5.44 10.57
CA GLU A 74 6.46 4.94 11.28
C GLU A 74 6.12 3.69 12.10
N ALA A 75 4.98 3.69 12.81
CA ALA A 75 4.53 2.51 13.55
C ALA A 75 4.34 1.27 12.65
N LEU A 76 3.83 1.45 11.43
CA LEU A 76 3.71 0.35 10.46
C LEU A 76 5.08 -0.12 9.97
N ARG A 77 6.00 0.80 9.69
CA ARG A 77 7.35 0.50 9.23
C ARG A 77 8.14 -0.23 10.31
N SER A 78 8.14 0.26 11.55
CA SER A 78 8.81 -0.42 12.67
C SER A 78 8.27 -1.82 12.86
N ALA A 79 6.94 -2.02 12.80
CA ALA A 79 6.34 -3.35 12.92
C ALA A 79 6.76 -4.30 11.79
N VAL A 80 6.91 -3.80 10.56
CA VAL A 80 7.46 -4.59 9.45
C VAL A 80 8.92 -4.91 9.70
N GLU A 81 9.79 -3.93 9.98
CA GLU A 81 11.22 -4.17 10.21
C GLU A 81 11.48 -5.15 11.37
N GLU A 82 10.76 -5.02 12.49
CA GLU A 82 10.91 -5.89 13.67
C GLU A 82 10.50 -7.34 13.42
N ARG A 83 9.51 -7.57 12.55
CA ARG A 83 8.86 -8.88 12.36
C ARG A 83 9.10 -9.49 10.98
N ASN A 84 9.88 -8.83 10.13
CA ASN A 84 10.16 -9.29 8.78
C ASN A 84 11.30 -10.31 8.77
N GLU A 85 10.91 -11.58 8.80
CA GLU A 85 11.84 -12.72 8.73
C GLU A 85 12.53 -12.88 7.37
N SER A 86 12.03 -12.25 6.31
CA SER A 86 12.49 -12.49 4.93
C SER A 86 13.60 -11.57 4.46
N ALA A 87 14.00 -10.59 5.28
CA ALA A 87 14.86 -9.45 4.91
C ALA A 87 14.37 -8.61 3.70
N ARG A 88 13.22 -8.95 3.09
CA ARG A 88 12.66 -8.26 1.93
C ARG A 88 12.15 -6.88 2.32
N ARG A 89 12.56 -5.85 1.60
CA ARG A 89 12.09 -4.48 1.81
C ARG A 89 11.34 -4.01 0.58
N VAL A 90 10.21 -3.33 0.80
CA VAL A 90 9.40 -2.77 -0.28
C VAL A 90 9.19 -1.28 -0.06
N PRO A 91 9.16 -0.45 -1.13
CA PRO A 91 8.92 0.97 -1.00
C PRO A 91 7.56 1.26 -0.39
N TRP A 92 7.51 2.33 0.40
CA TRP A 92 6.32 2.84 1.06
C TRP A 92 5.85 4.12 0.37
N LEU A 93 4.80 4.00 -0.43
CA LEU A 93 4.20 5.10 -1.14
C LEU A 93 3.27 5.87 -0.21
N ARG A 94 3.56 7.15 0.03
CA ARG A 94 2.77 8.04 0.88
C ARG A 94 2.09 9.14 0.09
N HIS A 95 0.86 9.46 0.47
CA HIS A 95 0.09 10.51 -0.18
C HIS A 95 0.75 11.88 0.06
N ASP A 96 1.09 12.58 -1.02
CA ASP A 96 1.63 13.94 -0.93
C ASP A 96 0.49 14.96 -0.74
N THR A 97 0.33 15.43 0.49
CA THR A 97 -0.70 16.41 0.86
C THR A 97 -0.39 17.83 0.36
N THR A 98 0.82 18.09 -0.14
CA THR A 98 1.18 19.39 -0.73
C THR A 98 0.64 19.53 -2.16
N LYS A 99 0.35 18.41 -2.84
CA LYS A 99 -0.20 18.39 -4.19
C LYS A 99 -1.72 18.57 -4.14
N LYS A 100 -2.22 19.63 -4.78
CA LYS A 100 -3.66 19.90 -4.95
C LYS A 100 -4.40 18.65 -5.43
N ALA A 101 -5.37 18.18 -4.66
CA ALA A 101 -6.22 17.05 -5.02
C ALA A 101 -7.69 17.50 -5.13
N PRO A 102 -8.52 16.82 -5.94
CA PRO A 102 -9.96 17.00 -5.90
C PRO A 102 -10.54 16.70 -4.50
N PRO A 103 -11.78 17.11 -4.19
CA PRO A 103 -12.39 16.83 -2.90
C PRO A 103 -12.44 15.33 -2.57
N LEU A 104 -12.18 14.98 -1.32
CA LEU A 104 -12.27 13.59 -0.85
C LEU A 104 -13.65 13.00 -1.13
N GLY A 105 -13.67 11.77 -1.64
CA GLY A 105 -14.91 11.04 -1.91
C GLY A 105 -15.50 11.24 -3.30
N THR A 106 -14.91 12.08 -4.15
CA THR A 106 -15.34 12.18 -5.56
C THR A 106 -14.59 11.18 -6.44
N PRO A 107 -15.17 10.75 -7.58
CA PRO A 107 -14.48 9.91 -8.56
C PRO A 107 -13.16 10.53 -9.06
N GLU A 108 -13.12 11.86 -9.21
CA GLU A 108 -11.93 12.60 -9.66
C GLU A 108 -10.80 12.50 -8.65
N TYR A 109 -11.10 12.48 -7.34
CA TYR A 109 -10.09 12.25 -6.30
C TYR A 109 -9.48 10.86 -6.45
N ALA A 110 -10.30 9.82 -6.61
CA ALA A 110 -9.82 8.46 -6.79
C ALA A 110 -8.94 8.35 -8.05
N GLN A 111 -9.34 8.98 -9.17
CA GLN A 111 -8.54 9.02 -10.40
C GLN A 111 -7.20 9.73 -10.21
N ALA A 112 -7.20 10.91 -9.57
CA ALA A 112 -5.97 11.67 -9.33
C ALA A 112 -4.98 10.91 -8.44
N VAL A 113 -5.47 10.26 -7.38
CA VAL A 113 -4.66 9.40 -6.50
C VAL A 113 -4.08 8.22 -7.28
N VAL A 114 -4.91 7.51 -8.05
CA VAL A 114 -4.46 6.35 -8.83
C VAL A 114 -3.43 6.73 -9.87
N GLN A 115 -3.59 7.86 -10.57
CA GLN A 115 -2.61 8.32 -11.55
C GLN A 115 -1.26 8.61 -10.90
N ARG A 116 -1.25 9.24 -9.72
CA ARG A 116 -0.01 9.49 -8.96
C ARG A 116 0.66 8.20 -8.52
N VAL A 117 -0.12 7.25 -7.97
CA VAL A 117 0.39 5.94 -7.57
C VAL A 117 1.01 5.21 -8.76
N LYS A 118 0.31 5.13 -9.90
CA LYS A 118 0.81 4.48 -11.12
C LYS A 118 2.09 5.15 -11.63
N ALA A 119 2.14 6.48 -11.66
CA ALA A 119 3.33 7.23 -12.08
C ALA A 119 4.54 6.95 -11.17
N THR A 120 4.33 6.93 -9.85
CA THR A 120 5.40 6.61 -8.89
C THR A 120 5.87 5.17 -9.03
N LEU A 121 4.95 4.19 -9.13
CA LEU A 121 5.33 2.79 -9.30
C LEU A 121 6.07 2.55 -10.63
N THR A 122 5.62 3.18 -11.73
CA THR A 122 6.30 3.10 -13.04
C THR A 122 7.73 3.63 -12.95
N ARG A 123 7.92 4.77 -12.26
CA ARG A 123 9.25 5.35 -12.02
C ARG A 123 10.12 4.40 -11.19
N LEU A 124 9.60 3.86 -10.09
CA LEU A 124 10.33 2.94 -9.23
C LEU A 124 10.70 1.64 -9.94
N GLU A 125 9.84 1.14 -10.82
CA GLU A 125 10.14 0.00 -11.68
C GLU A 125 11.31 0.30 -12.62
N ALA A 126 11.29 1.45 -13.30
CA ALA A 126 12.38 1.88 -14.17
C ALA A 126 13.70 2.11 -13.41
N GLU A 127 13.63 2.50 -12.14
CA GLU A 127 14.79 2.63 -11.24
C GLU A 127 15.25 1.30 -10.62
N GLY A 128 14.57 0.17 -10.89
CA GLY A 128 14.89 -1.14 -10.31
C GLY A 128 14.53 -1.30 -8.82
N LYS A 129 13.73 -0.37 -8.28
CA LYS A 129 13.41 -0.24 -6.85
C LYS A 129 12.22 -1.08 -6.38
N LEU A 130 11.62 -1.87 -7.25
CA LEU A 130 10.51 -2.79 -6.92
C LEU A 130 10.98 -4.25 -6.72
N ASN A 131 12.28 -4.48 -6.64
CA ASN A 131 12.91 -5.81 -6.61
C ASN A 131 12.86 -6.51 -5.23
N GLY A 132 12.41 -5.81 -4.16
CA GLY A 132 12.38 -6.36 -2.80
C GLY A 132 13.58 -6.00 -1.93
N GLU A 133 14.41 -5.05 -2.36
CA GLU A 133 15.57 -4.57 -1.58
C GLU A 133 15.43 -3.11 -1.11
N ASN A 134 14.44 -2.38 -1.64
CA ASN A 134 14.21 -0.97 -1.34
C ASN A 134 13.16 -0.79 -0.25
N GLY A 135 13.50 -0.15 0.87
CA GLY A 135 12.58 0.18 1.97
C GLY A 135 12.21 1.65 2.09
N ASP A 136 12.53 2.45 1.06
CA ASP A 136 12.41 3.91 1.09
C ASP A 136 10.95 4.39 1.10
N VAL A 137 10.77 5.61 1.61
CA VAL A 137 9.49 6.33 1.56
C VAL A 137 9.45 7.19 0.32
N GLU A 138 8.40 7.02 -0.48
CA GLU A 138 8.21 7.69 -1.77
C GLU A 138 6.88 8.44 -1.76
N TRP A 139 6.89 9.74 -2.09
CA TRP A 139 5.69 10.57 -2.07
C TRP A 139 5.00 10.59 -3.43
N TYR A 140 3.69 10.35 -3.47
CA TYR A 140 2.88 10.33 -4.70
C TYR A 140 1.85 11.46 -4.74
#